data_AF-M0KX09-F1
#
_entry.id   AF-M0KX09-F1
#
_cell.length_a   1.000
_cell.length_b   1.000
_cell.length_c   1.000
_cell.angle_alpha   90.00
_cell.angle_beta   90.00
_cell.angle_gamma   90.00
#
_symmetry.space_group_name_H-M   'P 1'
#
loop_
_entity.id
_entity.type
_entity.pdbx_description
1 polymer ?
#
loop_
_entity_poly.entity_id
_entity_poly.type
_entity_poly.pdbx_seq_one_letter_code
_entity_poly.pdbx_strand_id
1 'polypeptide(L)'
;MRERKSQLEDAVDLALLLGDSRTIDSVIAGVIKSTNSGDRQTDTDLAEVAEGIEPDVVYTFIDFLNTRGYITSPTGALTEQYEACVDLLIDARRVRKVLDVESEENDPPSFEFVCTLPSQDPAFEDYDPVDFGMQQITSRLLNLCRESEESLVLVSPYLEVSGMDWLFPGLEGALERGVDLILVSRELEQGEPNFRAIERLVSVAEECDGELTVYDYYQPRPDSDKPLYTLHSKVLLVDDDTAYLGSANFTKYGFSENLEIGVVLRGTEVNQLADLLSHVIKNNAVIV
;
A
#
# COMPACT_ATOMS: atom_id res chain seq x y z
N MET A 1 25.77 10.68 11.42
CA MET A 1 24.76 11.43 12.21
C MET A 1 24.48 12.82 11.64
N ARG A 2 25.49 13.61 11.24
CA ARG A 2 25.29 14.97 10.71
C ARG A 2 24.65 14.99 9.30
N GLU A 3 25.10 14.11 8.40
CA GLU A 3 24.52 13.97 7.04
C GLU A 3 23.08 13.49 7.07
N ARG A 4 22.79 12.44 7.84
CA ARG A 4 21.42 11.91 8.02
C ARG A 4 20.43 12.94 8.57
N LYS A 5 20.89 13.86 9.43
CA LYS A 5 20.05 14.94 9.96
C LYS A 5 19.74 15.99 8.89
N SER A 6 20.73 16.33 8.07
CA SER A 6 20.57 17.25 6.94
C SER A 6 19.59 16.70 5.90
N GLN A 7 19.68 15.41 5.56
CA GLN A 7 18.79 14.76 4.59
C GLN A 7 17.32 14.79 5.05
N LEU A 8 17.06 14.58 6.35
CA LEU A 8 15.70 14.63 6.89
C LEU A 8 15.13 16.05 6.90
N GLU A 9 15.95 17.06 7.25
CA GLU A 9 15.55 18.47 7.17
C GLU A 9 15.19 18.86 5.73
N ASP A 10 15.99 18.41 4.75
CA ASP A 10 15.77 18.64 3.33
C ASP A 10 14.47 17.99 2.82
N ALA A 11 14.15 16.78 3.27
CA ALA A 11 12.90 16.09 2.93
C ALA A 11 11.67 16.83 3.49
N VAL A 12 11.76 17.35 4.73
CA VAL A 12 10.69 18.13 5.35
C VAL A 12 10.48 19.45 4.61
N ASP A 13 11.56 20.17 4.28
CA ASP A 13 11.47 21.44 3.55
C ASP A 13 10.82 21.24 2.17
N LEU A 14 11.19 20.16 1.45
CA LEU A 14 10.57 19.80 0.18
C LEU A 14 9.09 19.43 0.31
N ALA A 15 8.73 18.63 1.32
CA ALA A 15 7.34 18.24 1.58
C ALA A 15 6.43 19.44 1.88
N LEU A 16 6.95 20.43 2.61
CA LEU A 16 6.24 21.68 2.88
C LEU A 16 6.15 22.56 1.63
N LEU A 17 7.23 22.64 0.85
CA LEU A 17 7.31 23.47 -0.36
C LEU A 17 6.35 22.99 -1.45
N LEU A 18 6.38 21.69 -1.75
CA LEU A 18 5.62 21.10 -2.85
C LEU A 18 4.12 21.03 -2.56
N GLY A 19 3.71 21.30 -1.32
CA GLY A 19 2.30 21.21 -0.96
C GLY A 19 1.91 19.75 -0.94
N ASP A 20 1.01 19.31 -1.81
CA ASP A 20 0.38 18.00 -1.71
C ASP A 20 1.17 16.82 -2.29
N SER A 21 0.78 15.59 -1.90
CA SER A 21 1.38 14.34 -2.38
C SER A 21 1.30 14.15 -3.90
N ARG A 22 0.22 14.61 -4.56
CA ARG A 22 0.10 14.47 -6.03
C ARG A 22 1.12 15.31 -6.76
N THR A 23 1.39 16.51 -6.24
CA THR A 23 2.45 17.38 -6.75
C THR A 23 3.80 16.68 -6.60
N ILE A 24 4.08 16.08 -5.44
CA ILE A 24 5.33 15.34 -5.21
C ILE A 24 5.45 14.13 -6.16
N ASP A 25 4.40 13.34 -6.35
CA ASP A 25 4.40 12.18 -7.27
C ASP A 25 4.61 12.60 -8.72
N SER A 26 3.99 13.70 -9.14
CA SER A 26 4.19 14.26 -10.48
C SER A 26 5.65 14.67 -10.69
N VAL A 27 6.27 15.25 -9.66
CA VAL A 27 7.70 15.58 -9.67
C VAL A 27 8.59 14.34 -9.76
N ILE A 28 8.33 13.31 -8.94
CA ILE A 28 9.06 12.04 -8.98
C ILE A 28 8.99 11.42 -10.38
N ALA A 29 7.77 11.30 -10.94
CA ALA A 29 7.56 10.74 -12.27
C ALA A 29 8.31 11.54 -13.36
N GLY A 30 8.32 12.87 -13.24
CA GLY A 30 9.09 13.77 -14.10
C GLY A 30 10.59 13.54 -14.09
N VAL A 31 11.16 13.43 -12.89
CA VAL A 31 12.59 13.18 -12.70
C VAL A 31 12.97 11.81 -13.26
N ILE A 32 12.17 10.76 -13.00
CA ILE A 32 12.41 9.41 -13.54
C ILE A 32 12.27 9.36 -15.07
N LYS A 33 11.29 10.06 -15.65
CA LYS A 33 11.14 10.15 -17.12
C LYS A 33 12.36 10.82 -17.76
N SER A 34 12.90 11.85 -17.10
CA SER A 34 14.07 12.59 -17.57
C SER A 34 15.36 11.74 -17.57
N THR A 35 15.48 10.73 -16.69
CA THR A 35 16.67 9.85 -16.64
C THR A 35 16.65 8.77 -17.72
N ASN A 36 15.48 8.25 -18.08
CA ASN A 36 15.32 7.19 -19.07
C ASN A 36 15.46 7.66 -20.52
N SER A 37 15.29 8.96 -20.77
CA SER A 37 15.16 9.50 -22.13
C SER A 37 16.46 9.55 -22.92
N GLY A 38 17.64 9.39 -22.29
CA GLY A 38 18.96 9.36 -22.96
C GLY A 38 19.36 10.64 -23.72
N ASP A 39 18.41 11.53 -23.97
CA ASP A 39 18.54 12.81 -24.63
C ASP A 39 18.33 13.90 -23.59
N ARG A 40 19.21 14.91 -23.59
CA ARG A 40 19.27 16.00 -22.62
C ARG A 40 18.13 17.01 -22.85
N GLN A 41 16.88 16.56 -22.82
CA GLN A 41 15.66 17.38 -22.92
C GLN A 41 14.96 17.59 -21.57
N THR A 42 15.75 17.68 -20.50
CA THR A 42 15.31 17.98 -19.13
C THR A 42 14.49 19.27 -19.02
N ASP A 43 14.68 20.22 -19.93
CA ASP A 43 13.97 21.50 -19.97
C ASP A 43 12.46 21.32 -20.27
N THR A 44 12.07 20.27 -21.00
CA THR A 44 10.67 20.04 -21.38
C THR A 44 9.96 19.18 -20.34
N ASP A 45 10.62 18.15 -19.81
CA ASP A 45 10.00 17.21 -18.87
C ASP A 45 9.78 17.84 -17.48
N LEU A 46 10.74 18.60 -16.93
CA LEU A 46 10.52 19.34 -15.67
C LEU A 46 9.54 20.50 -15.83
N ALA A 47 9.44 21.09 -17.02
CA ALA A 47 8.45 22.12 -17.32
C ALA A 47 7.03 21.55 -17.49
N GLU A 48 6.89 20.36 -18.11
CA GLU A 48 5.63 19.60 -18.13
C GLU A 48 5.19 19.20 -16.72
N VAL A 49 6.12 18.79 -15.88
CA VAL A 49 5.87 18.45 -14.46
C VAL A 49 5.45 19.66 -13.64
N ALA A 50 5.92 20.84 -14.01
CA ALA A 50 5.50 22.10 -13.44
C ALA A 50 4.14 22.60 -13.97
N GLU A 51 3.54 21.95 -14.99
CA GLU A 51 2.19 22.29 -15.45
C GLU A 51 1.16 21.91 -14.38
N GLY A 52 0.75 22.90 -13.59
CA GLY A 52 -0.22 22.73 -12.49
C GLY A 52 0.34 23.12 -11.12
N ILE A 53 1.65 23.30 -11.00
CA ILE A 53 2.31 23.80 -9.79
C ILE A 53 2.38 25.33 -9.85
N GLU A 54 2.18 26.02 -8.72
CA GLU A 54 2.33 27.46 -8.67
C GLU A 54 3.74 27.91 -9.09
N PRO A 55 3.89 28.93 -9.97
CA PRO A 55 5.20 29.33 -10.50
C PRO A 55 6.26 29.65 -9.44
N ASP A 56 5.84 30.20 -8.30
CA ASP A 56 6.75 30.54 -7.19
C ASP A 56 7.29 29.26 -6.50
N VAL A 57 6.47 28.22 -6.40
CA VAL A 57 6.86 26.90 -5.87
C VAL A 57 7.85 26.24 -6.83
N VAL A 58 7.58 26.28 -8.14
CA VAL A 58 8.49 25.73 -9.17
C VAL A 58 9.86 26.41 -9.11
N TYR A 59 9.90 27.74 -9.02
CA TYR A 59 11.16 28.48 -8.92
C TYR A 59 11.95 28.06 -7.68
N THR A 60 11.28 27.99 -6.53
CA THR A 60 11.91 27.61 -5.25
C THR A 60 12.38 26.16 -5.27
N PHE A 61 11.64 25.27 -5.91
CA PHE A 61 12.01 23.87 -6.08
C PHE A 61 13.25 23.71 -6.95
N ILE A 62 13.31 24.39 -8.10
CA ILE A 62 14.49 24.38 -8.98
C ILE A 62 15.71 24.97 -8.26
N ASP A 63 15.54 26.07 -7.52
CA ASP A 63 16.63 26.68 -6.74
C ASP A 63 17.13 25.75 -5.63
N PHE A 64 16.21 25.02 -4.98
CA PHE A 64 16.55 23.98 -4.01
C PHE A 64 17.41 22.89 -4.64
N LEU A 65 16.96 22.32 -5.78
CA LEU A 65 17.71 21.29 -6.50
C LEU A 65 19.09 21.77 -6.94
N ASN A 66 19.17 23.01 -7.43
CA ASN A 66 20.42 23.64 -7.87
C ASN A 66 21.39 23.85 -6.71
N THR A 67 20.91 24.37 -5.58
CA THR A 67 21.73 24.65 -4.39
C THR A 67 22.30 23.37 -3.78
N ARG A 68 21.59 22.23 -3.94
CA ARG A 68 22.03 20.91 -3.48
C ARG A 68 22.81 20.12 -4.52
N GLY A 69 22.95 20.65 -5.74
CA GLY A 69 23.76 20.02 -6.79
C GLY A 69 23.07 18.84 -7.48
N TYR A 70 21.75 18.72 -7.38
CA TYR A 70 20.97 17.70 -8.10
C TYR A 70 20.76 18.03 -9.57
N ILE A 71 20.86 19.32 -9.94
CA ILE A 71 20.83 19.80 -11.32
C ILE A 71 22.09 20.59 -11.65
N THR A 72 22.53 20.51 -12.91
CA THR A 72 23.73 21.18 -13.43
C THR A 72 23.51 22.64 -13.78
N SER A 73 22.25 23.05 -13.98
CA SER A 73 21.87 24.44 -14.20
C SER A 73 20.37 24.62 -13.94
N PRO A 74 19.89 25.88 -13.80
CA PRO A 74 18.47 26.19 -13.68
C PRO A 74 17.61 25.72 -14.86
N THR A 75 18.23 25.24 -15.95
CA THR A 75 17.51 24.60 -17.07
C THR A 75 17.09 23.15 -16.76
N GLY A 76 17.60 22.53 -15.68
CA GLY A 76 17.04 21.29 -15.13
C GLY A 76 17.80 20.01 -15.47
N ALA A 77 18.96 20.08 -16.12
CA ALA A 77 19.73 18.86 -16.43
C ALA A 77 20.26 18.18 -15.16
N LEU A 78 19.74 17.00 -14.83
CA LEU A 78 20.11 16.21 -13.66
C LEU A 78 21.62 15.90 -13.64
N THR A 79 22.21 15.91 -12.44
CA THR A 79 23.61 15.53 -12.22
C THR A 79 23.76 14.02 -12.06
N GLU A 80 24.99 13.54 -11.88
CA GLU A 80 25.27 12.15 -11.48
C GLU A 80 24.64 11.78 -10.13
N GLN A 81 24.10 12.74 -9.37
CA GLN A 81 23.44 12.54 -8.08
C GLN A 81 21.91 12.31 -8.20
N TYR A 82 21.41 11.97 -9.39
CA TYR A 82 19.97 11.81 -9.62
C TYR A 82 19.31 10.76 -8.71
N GLU A 83 20.01 9.65 -8.39
CA GLU A 83 19.48 8.62 -7.47
C GLU A 83 19.22 9.21 -6.08
N ALA A 84 20.17 9.98 -5.56
CA ALA A 84 20.01 10.68 -4.29
C ALA A 84 18.92 11.78 -4.33
N CYS A 85 18.62 12.33 -5.51
CA CYS A 85 17.49 13.24 -5.70
C CYS A 85 16.16 12.50 -5.64
N VAL A 86 16.07 11.34 -6.27
CA VAL A 86 14.87 10.48 -6.24
C VAL A 86 14.61 10.00 -4.82
N ASP A 87 15.64 9.51 -4.12
CA ASP A 87 15.53 9.10 -2.71
C ASP A 87 15.00 10.25 -1.83
N LEU A 88 15.51 11.47 -2.02
CA LEU A 88 15.07 12.64 -1.27
C LEU A 88 13.61 12.99 -1.56
N LEU A 89 13.15 12.88 -2.81
CA LEU A 89 11.76 13.12 -3.17
C LEU A 89 10.82 12.05 -2.60
N ILE A 90 11.25 10.78 -2.59
CA ILE A 90 10.52 9.69 -1.93
C ILE A 90 10.41 9.97 -0.42
N ASP A 91 11.50 10.40 0.23
CA ASP A 91 11.47 10.78 1.63
C ASP A 91 10.59 12.01 1.88
N ALA A 92 10.59 13.01 0.99
CA ALA A 92 9.67 14.15 1.06
C ALA A 92 8.21 13.73 0.93
N ARG A 93 7.89 12.77 0.06
CA ARG A 93 6.53 12.19 -0.05
C ARG A 93 6.10 11.52 1.26
N ARG A 94 6.98 10.73 1.87
CA ARG A 94 6.72 10.09 3.17
C ARG A 94 6.47 11.13 4.27
N VAL A 95 7.30 12.17 4.34
CA VAL A 95 7.09 13.28 5.28
C VAL A 95 5.76 13.96 5.02
N ARG A 96 5.39 14.16 3.76
CA ARG A 96 4.12 14.80 3.41
C ARG A 96 2.92 14.02 3.92
N LYS A 97 2.93 12.68 3.77
CA LYS A 97 1.91 11.81 4.36
C LYS A 97 1.79 11.99 5.88
N VAL A 98 2.92 12.06 6.60
CA VAL A 98 2.90 12.30 8.05
C VAL A 98 2.31 13.66 8.41
N LEU A 99 2.63 14.71 7.65
CA LEU A 99 2.08 16.05 7.86
C LEU A 99 0.58 16.13 7.52
N ASP A 100 0.15 15.44 6.46
CA ASP A 100 -1.25 15.36 6.08
C ASP A 100 -2.04 14.58 7.15
N VAL A 101 -1.48 13.51 7.73
CA VAL A 101 -2.03 12.80 8.92
C VAL A 101 -2.23 13.75 10.11
N GLU A 102 -1.28 14.63 10.44
CA GLU A 102 -1.49 15.65 11.50
C GLU A 102 -2.61 16.64 11.16
N SER A 103 -2.84 16.92 9.87
CA SER A 103 -3.94 17.78 9.44
C SER A 103 -5.30 17.05 9.45
N GLU A 104 -5.30 15.75 9.11
CA GLU A 104 -6.43 14.83 9.11
C GLU A 104 -6.89 14.40 10.51
N GLU A 105 -6.09 14.60 11.57
CA GLU A 105 -6.60 14.50 12.96
C GLU A 105 -7.83 15.40 13.22
N ASN A 106 -8.08 16.40 12.36
CA ASN A 106 -9.27 17.26 12.42
C ASN A 106 -10.43 16.81 11.53
N ASP A 107 -10.23 15.88 10.60
CA ASP A 107 -11.30 15.34 9.76
C ASP A 107 -11.89 14.07 10.40
N PRO A 108 -13.22 13.90 10.38
CA PRO A 108 -13.83 12.72 10.97
C PRO A 108 -13.41 11.46 10.18
N PRO A 109 -13.11 10.33 10.85
CA PRO A 109 -12.82 9.08 10.18
C PRO A 109 -13.93 8.73 9.20
N SER A 110 -13.54 8.43 7.97
CA SER A 110 -14.51 8.02 6.95
C SER A 110 -14.61 6.50 6.92
N PHE A 111 -15.83 6.01 6.66
CA PHE A 111 -16.08 4.59 6.54
C PHE A 111 -17.00 4.29 5.37
N GLU A 112 -16.79 3.13 4.75
CA GLU A 112 -17.58 2.60 3.66
C GLU A 112 -17.97 1.16 3.97
N PHE A 113 -19.26 0.83 3.91
CA PHE A 113 -19.69 -0.57 4.00
C PHE A 113 -19.55 -1.29 2.67
N VAL A 114 -19.08 -2.54 2.74
CA VAL A 114 -18.95 -3.44 1.59
C VAL A 114 -19.56 -4.79 1.91
N CYS A 115 -20.00 -5.51 0.89
CA CYS A 115 -20.55 -6.85 1.07
C CYS A 115 -20.21 -7.79 -0.08
N THR A 116 -20.38 -9.08 0.19
CA THR A 116 -20.56 -10.13 -0.82
C THR A 116 -21.99 -10.60 -0.67
N LEU A 117 -22.79 -10.57 -1.73
CA LEU A 117 -24.11 -11.21 -1.71
C LEU A 117 -23.99 -12.69 -2.09
N PRO A 118 -24.78 -13.58 -1.45
CA PRO A 118 -24.69 -15.02 -1.70
C PRO A 118 -25.30 -15.37 -3.06
N SER A 119 -24.47 -15.61 -4.07
CA SER A 119 -24.90 -15.84 -5.46
C SER A 119 -25.82 -17.04 -5.68
N GLN A 120 -25.87 -17.98 -4.73
CA GLN A 120 -26.75 -19.16 -4.79
C GLN A 120 -28.07 -18.99 -4.02
N ASP A 121 -28.27 -17.88 -3.30
CA ASP A 121 -29.52 -17.62 -2.58
C ASP A 121 -30.52 -16.91 -3.52
N PRO A 122 -31.66 -17.54 -3.86
CA PRO A 122 -32.67 -16.92 -4.72
C PRO A 122 -33.25 -15.61 -4.17
N ALA A 123 -33.12 -15.35 -2.86
CA ALA A 123 -33.55 -14.08 -2.28
C ALA A 123 -32.72 -12.87 -2.76
N PHE A 124 -31.52 -13.12 -3.30
CA PHE A 124 -30.59 -12.10 -3.79
C PHE A 124 -30.38 -12.16 -5.32
N GLU A 125 -31.14 -12.98 -6.05
CA GLU A 125 -30.96 -13.19 -7.51
C GLU A 125 -31.03 -11.89 -8.34
N ASP A 126 -31.90 -10.96 -7.93
CA ASP A 126 -32.12 -9.67 -8.59
C ASP A 126 -31.46 -8.48 -7.86
N TYR A 127 -30.54 -8.74 -6.92
CA TYR A 127 -29.90 -7.70 -6.12
C TYR A 127 -28.38 -7.66 -6.32
N ASP A 128 -27.85 -6.45 -6.42
CA ASP A 128 -26.43 -6.16 -6.35
C ASP A 128 -26.09 -5.42 -5.05
N PRO A 129 -24.82 -5.46 -4.58
CA PRO A 129 -24.38 -4.67 -3.42
C PRO A 129 -24.79 -3.19 -3.46
N VAL A 130 -24.80 -2.60 -4.66
CA VAL A 130 -25.13 -1.18 -4.87
C VAL A 130 -26.59 -0.86 -4.53
N ASP A 131 -27.50 -1.82 -4.61
CA ASP A 131 -28.91 -1.65 -4.21
C ASP A 131 -29.05 -1.40 -2.69
N PHE A 132 -28.04 -1.81 -1.92
CA PHE A 132 -27.92 -1.56 -0.48
C PHE A 132 -26.98 -0.40 -0.14
N GLY A 133 -26.50 0.34 -1.15
CA GLY A 133 -25.51 1.41 -0.97
C GLY A 133 -24.13 0.90 -0.59
N MET A 134 -23.78 -0.34 -0.96
CA MET A 134 -22.50 -0.97 -0.67
C MET A 134 -21.74 -1.32 -1.96
N GLN A 135 -20.43 -1.51 -1.85
CA GLN A 135 -19.62 -2.08 -2.94
C GLN A 135 -19.36 -3.57 -2.71
N GLN A 136 -19.07 -4.29 -3.81
CA GLN A 136 -18.61 -5.68 -3.74
C GLN A 136 -17.23 -5.74 -3.06
N ILE A 137 -17.07 -6.62 -2.06
CA ILE A 137 -15.81 -6.79 -1.31
C ILE A 137 -14.61 -6.99 -2.24
N THR A 138 -14.71 -7.90 -3.22
CA THR A 138 -13.60 -8.20 -4.14
C THR A 138 -13.17 -6.98 -4.96
N SER A 139 -14.12 -6.24 -5.52
CA SER A 139 -13.84 -5.03 -6.29
C SER A 139 -13.17 -3.96 -5.43
N ARG A 140 -13.64 -3.77 -4.19
CA ARG A 140 -13.08 -2.80 -3.27
C ARG A 140 -11.67 -3.18 -2.81
N LEU A 141 -11.43 -4.44 -2.47
CA LEU A 141 -10.10 -4.95 -2.10
C LEU A 141 -9.12 -4.79 -3.27
N LEU A 142 -9.53 -5.11 -4.49
CA LEU A 142 -8.71 -4.93 -5.69
C LEU A 142 -8.33 -3.45 -5.91
N ASN A 143 -9.28 -2.53 -5.71
CA ASN A 143 -9.01 -1.10 -5.81
C ASN A 143 -8.06 -0.63 -4.71
N LEU A 144 -8.21 -1.12 -3.48
CA LEU A 144 -7.28 -0.82 -2.39
C LEU A 144 -5.84 -1.24 -2.70
N CYS A 145 -5.62 -2.43 -3.29
CA CYS A 145 -4.27 -2.82 -3.74
C CYS A 145 -3.74 -1.97 -4.91
N ARG A 146 -4.61 -1.38 -5.72
CA ARG A 146 -4.20 -0.46 -6.80
C ARG A 146 -3.87 0.93 -6.29
N GLU A 147 -4.56 1.36 -5.24
CA GLU A 147 -4.37 2.65 -4.58
C GLU A 147 -3.12 2.66 -3.67
N SER A 148 -2.59 1.50 -3.28
CA SER A 148 -1.44 1.41 -2.38
C SER A 148 -0.14 1.91 -3.00
N GLU A 149 0.68 2.57 -2.18
CA GLU A 149 1.92 3.23 -2.60
C GLU A 149 3.16 2.77 -1.83
N GLU A 150 3.01 2.26 -0.61
CA GLU A 150 4.14 1.95 0.28
C GLU A 150 4.08 0.55 0.86
N SER A 151 2.94 0.16 1.45
CA SER A 151 2.83 -1.16 2.06
C SER A 151 1.40 -1.71 2.08
N LEU A 152 1.33 -3.03 2.08
CA LEU A 152 0.13 -3.80 2.27
C LEU A 152 0.34 -4.80 3.41
N VAL A 153 -0.60 -4.88 4.35
CA VAL A 153 -0.65 -5.98 5.32
C VAL A 153 -1.95 -6.76 5.11
N LEU A 154 -1.80 -7.97 4.58
CA LEU A 154 -2.88 -8.91 4.36
C LEU A 154 -2.95 -9.90 5.53
N VAL A 155 -4.10 -9.95 6.21
CA VAL A 155 -4.34 -10.88 7.32
C VAL A 155 -5.57 -11.73 7.01
N SER A 156 -5.43 -13.05 6.98
CA SER A 156 -6.56 -13.97 6.82
C SER A 156 -6.24 -15.36 7.35
N PRO A 157 -7.15 -16.03 8.08
CA PRO A 157 -6.91 -17.38 8.58
C PRO A 157 -7.03 -18.45 7.48
N TYR A 158 -7.74 -18.12 6.39
CA TYR A 158 -8.05 -19.04 5.33
C TYR A 158 -7.79 -18.37 3.98
N LEU A 159 -6.98 -19.02 3.17
CA LEU A 159 -6.56 -18.61 1.85
C LEU A 159 -6.81 -19.79 0.90
N GLU A 160 -7.49 -19.51 -0.21
CA GLU A 160 -7.59 -20.48 -1.31
C GLU A 160 -7.13 -19.81 -2.59
N VAL A 161 -6.47 -20.58 -3.46
CA VAL A 161 -6.00 -20.09 -4.77
C VAL A 161 -7.13 -19.40 -5.54
N SER A 162 -8.31 -20.02 -5.59
CA SER A 162 -9.47 -19.47 -6.30
C SER A 162 -10.10 -18.22 -5.67
N GLY A 163 -9.90 -18.00 -4.37
CA GLY A 163 -10.26 -16.75 -3.72
C GLY A 163 -9.23 -15.66 -4.04
N MET A 164 -7.95 -16.01 -3.85
CA MET A 164 -6.83 -15.11 -4.14
C MET A 164 -6.71 -14.72 -5.61
N ASP A 165 -7.21 -15.53 -6.55
CA ASP A 165 -7.29 -15.22 -7.98
C ASP A 165 -7.93 -13.86 -8.29
N TRP A 166 -8.91 -13.45 -7.49
CA TRP A 166 -9.56 -12.14 -7.64
C TRP A 166 -8.67 -10.98 -7.22
N LEU A 167 -7.77 -11.23 -6.27
CA LEU A 167 -6.92 -10.22 -5.64
C LEU A 167 -5.50 -10.19 -6.23
N PHE A 168 -5.03 -11.30 -6.80
CA PHE A 168 -3.68 -11.40 -7.39
C PHE A 168 -3.36 -10.26 -8.36
N PRO A 169 -4.24 -9.84 -9.30
CA PRO A 169 -3.91 -8.72 -10.17
C PRO A 169 -3.65 -7.41 -9.43
N GLY A 170 -4.26 -7.22 -8.25
CA GLY A 170 -4.00 -6.07 -7.38
C GLY A 170 -2.71 -6.19 -6.62
N LEU A 171 -2.45 -7.36 -6.02
CA LEU A 171 -1.24 -7.63 -5.24
C LEU A 171 0.02 -7.65 -6.12
N GLU A 172 -0.05 -8.33 -7.27
CA GLU A 172 1.00 -8.36 -8.29
C GLU A 172 1.31 -6.94 -8.75
N GLY A 173 0.29 -6.17 -9.16
CA GLY A 173 0.49 -4.79 -9.56
C GLY A 173 1.07 -3.91 -8.46
N ALA A 174 0.76 -4.15 -7.18
CA ALA A 174 1.37 -3.45 -6.05
C ALA A 174 2.86 -3.80 -5.90
N LEU A 175 3.18 -5.10 -5.89
CA LEU A 175 4.55 -5.59 -5.83
C LEU A 175 5.40 -5.11 -7.02
N GLU A 176 4.85 -5.07 -8.23
CA GLU A 176 5.49 -4.50 -9.43
C GLU A 176 5.81 -3.01 -9.25
N ARG A 177 5.04 -2.26 -8.46
CA ARG A 177 5.31 -0.85 -8.13
C ARG A 177 6.32 -0.68 -6.99
N GLY A 178 6.87 -1.76 -6.45
CA GLY A 178 7.78 -1.72 -5.30
C GLY A 178 7.08 -1.57 -3.95
N VAL A 179 5.78 -1.88 -3.85
CA VAL A 179 5.02 -1.86 -2.60
C VAL A 179 5.31 -3.14 -1.82
N ASP A 180 5.70 -3.01 -0.55
CA ASP A 180 5.98 -4.16 0.30
C ASP A 180 4.68 -4.86 0.75
N LEU A 181 4.65 -6.19 0.72
CA LEU A 181 3.51 -6.99 1.13
C LEU A 181 3.87 -7.87 2.32
N ILE A 182 3.15 -7.70 3.42
CA ILE A 182 3.20 -8.61 4.56
C ILE A 182 1.95 -9.48 4.57
N LEU A 183 2.12 -10.80 4.51
CA LEU A 183 1.05 -11.77 4.71
C LEU A 183 1.13 -12.37 6.11
N VAL A 184 0.08 -12.22 6.92
CA VAL A 184 -0.07 -12.92 8.21
C VAL A 184 -1.22 -13.92 8.12
N SER A 185 -0.90 -15.20 8.25
CA SER A 185 -1.87 -16.29 8.15
C SER A 185 -1.61 -17.36 9.23
N ARG A 186 -2.21 -18.54 9.09
CA ARG A 186 -2.01 -19.70 9.98
C ARG A 186 -1.75 -20.96 9.17
N GLU A 187 -1.06 -21.94 9.76
CA GLU A 187 -0.92 -23.29 9.18
C GLU A 187 -0.32 -23.21 7.77
N LEU A 188 0.91 -22.72 7.67
CA LEU A 188 1.56 -22.43 6.39
C LEU A 188 2.46 -23.56 5.87
N GLU A 189 2.50 -24.70 6.55
CA GLU A 189 3.34 -25.83 6.16
C GLU A 189 2.80 -26.58 4.94
N GLN A 190 3.69 -27.28 4.22
CA GLN A 190 3.30 -28.08 3.07
C GLN A 190 2.26 -29.15 3.46
N GLY A 191 1.11 -29.12 2.78
CA GLY A 191 -0.01 -30.04 3.04
C GLY A 191 -1.18 -29.37 3.77
N GLU A 192 -0.96 -28.20 4.38
CA GLU A 192 -2.01 -27.41 5.00
C GLU A 192 -2.83 -26.62 3.97
N PRO A 193 -4.08 -26.22 4.29
CA PRO A 193 -5.00 -25.60 3.33
C PRO A 193 -4.48 -24.33 2.67
N ASN A 194 -3.73 -23.50 3.41
CA ASN A 194 -3.26 -22.20 2.95
C ASN A 194 -2.03 -22.29 2.04
N PHE A 195 -1.27 -23.39 2.12
CA PHE A 195 0.04 -23.54 1.48
C PHE A 195 0.01 -23.22 -0.02
N ARG A 196 -0.99 -23.71 -0.75
CA ARG A 196 -1.06 -23.52 -2.21
C ARG A 196 -1.29 -22.07 -2.63
N ALA A 197 -2.07 -21.32 -1.84
CA ALA A 197 -2.29 -19.90 -2.12
C ALA A 197 -1.02 -19.09 -1.85
N ILE A 198 -0.28 -19.46 -0.80
CA ILE A 198 1.00 -18.83 -0.42
C ILE A 198 2.08 -19.16 -1.44
N GLU A 199 2.24 -20.43 -1.81
CA GLU A 199 3.19 -20.89 -2.83
C GLU A 199 3.03 -20.09 -4.12
N ARG A 200 1.78 -19.87 -4.55
CA ARG A 200 1.50 -19.03 -5.72
C ARG A 200 1.85 -17.56 -5.51
N LEU A 201 1.53 -16.98 -4.35
CA LEU A 201 1.85 -15.58 -4.04
C LEU A 201 3.38 -15.35 -4.01
N VAL A 202 4.13 -16.30 -3.44
CA VAL A 202 5.60 -16.28 -3.44
C VAL A 202 6.14 -16.30 -4.86
N SER A 203 5.64 -17.20 -5.72
CA SER A 203 6.07 -17.24 -7.13
C SER A 203 5.80 -15.94 -7.88
N VAL A 204 4.72 -15.23 -7.57
CA VAL A 204 4.43 -13.90 -8.16
C VAL A 204 5.42 -12.86 -7.64
N ALA A 205 5.68 -12.84 -6.33
CA ALA A 205 6.56 -11.86 -5.70
C ALA A 205 8.03 -12.03 -6.10
N GLU A 206 8.50 -13.23 -6.42
CA GLU A 206 9.87 -13.50 -6.90
C GLU A 206 10.23 -12.74 -8.19
N GLU A 207 9.24 -12.33 -8.99
CA GLU A 207 9.43 -11.61 -10.25
C GLU A 207 9.19 -10.09 -10.12
N CYS A 208 8.89 -9.59 -8.91
CA CYS A 208 8.51 -8.20 -8.65
C CYS A 208 9.57 -7.43 -7.86
N ASP A 209 9.44 -6.10 -7.84
CA ASP A 209 10.38 -5.20 -7.15
C ASP A 209 10.10 -5.09 -5.63
N GLY A 210 8.83 -5.22 -5.20
CA GLY A 210 8.42 -5.14 -3.80
C GLY A 210 8.69 -6.43 -3.00
N GLU A 211 8.92 -6.31 -1.70
CA GLU A 211 9.23 -7.47 -0.86
C GLU A 211 7.95 -8.15 -0.32
N LEU A 212 7.85 -9.48 -0.49
CA LEU A 212 6.86 -10.29 0.21
C LEU A 212 7.47 -10.89 1.48
N THR A 213 6.85 -10.62 2.64
CA THR A 213 7.16 -11.33 3.89
C THR A 213 5.96 -12.11 4.39
N VAL A 214 6.16 -13.39 4.72
CA VAL A 214 5.09 -14.29 5.16
C VAL A 214 5.30 -14.67 6.64
N TYR A 215 4.25 -14.53 7.43
CA TYR A 215 4.24 -14.85 8.85
C TYR A 215 3.15 -15.88 9.20
N ASP A 216 3.53 -16.92 9.93
CA ASP A 216 2.61 -17.87 10.55
C ASP A 216 2.29 -17.43 11.99
N TYR A 217 1.03 -17.06 12.24
CA TYR A 217 0.48 -16.80 13.58
C TYR A 217 -0.42 -17.97 13.99
N TYR A 218 0.23 -19.07 14.34
CA TYR A 218 -0.41 -20.30 14.76
C TYR A 218 0.45 -21.00 15.82
N GLN A 219 -0.16 -21.34 16.95
CA GLN A 219 0.51 -22.13 17.98
C GLN A 219 -0.24 -23.45 18.18
N PRO A 220 0.26 -24.57 17.62
CA PRO A 220 -0.36 -25.87 17.81
C PRO A 220 -0.27 -26.30 19.29
N ARG A 221 -1.26 -27.09 19.71
CA ARG A 221 -1.27 -27.76 21.02
C ARG A 221 -1.14 -29.27 20.78
N PRO A 222 -0.08 -29.95 21.29
CA PRO A 222 0.18 -31.36 20.99
C PRO A 222 -0.99 -32.31 21.30
N ASP A 223 -1.77 -32.00 22.33
CA ASP A 223 -2.84 -32.85 22.85
C ASP A 223 -4.25 -32.34 22.53
N SER A 224 -4.41 -31.47 21.52
CA SER A 224 -5.72 -30.93 21.14
C SER A 224 -5.79 -30.53 19.68
N ASP A 225 -6.93 -30.82 19.04
CA ASP A 225 -7.26 -30.31 17.70
C ASP A 225 -7.47 -28.78 17.67
N LYS A 226 -7.40 -28.10 18.82
CA LYS A 226 -7.50 -26.65 18.94
C LYS A 226 -6.14 -26.05 19.30
N PRO A 227 -5.69 -25.01 18.58
CA PRO A 227 -4.44 -24.34 18.89
C PRO A 227 -4.51 -23.62 20.24
N LEU A 228 -3.34 -23.29 20.80
CA LEU A 228 -3.23 -22.45 21.99
C LEU A 228 -3.72 -21.03 21.68
N TYR A 229 -3.31 -20.50 20.54
CA TYR A 229 -3.78 -19.24 19.95
C TYR A 229 -3.61 -19.29 18.43
N THR A 230 -4.41 -18.50 17.72
CA THR A 230 -4.40 -18.35 16.27
C THR A 230 -5.16 -17.07 15.89
N LEU A 231 -5.02 -16.62 14.65
CA LEU A 231 -5.78 -15.48 14.14
C LEU A 231 -7.13 -15.91 13.57
N HIS A 232 -8.09 -14.99 13.59
CA HIS A 232 -9.37 -15.15 12.88
C HIS A 232 -9.83 -13.86 12.19
N SER A 233 -8.99 -12.83 12.20
CA SER A 233 -9.25 -11.54 11.57
C SER A 233 -9.09 -11.64 10.05
N LYS A 234 -9.88 -10.87 9.31
CA LYS A 234 -9.69 -10.67 7.87
C LYS A 234 -9.51 -9.19 7.64
N VAL A 235 -8.28 -8.82 7.29
CA VAL A 235 -7.84 -7.44 7.21
C VAL A 235 -7.01 -7.26 5.95
N LEU A 236 -7.21 -6.13 5.29
CA LEU A 236 -6.24 -5.58 4.35
C LEU A 236 -5.93 -4.16 4.84
N LEU A 237 -4.74 -3.96 5.38
CA LEU A 237 -4.21 -2.65 5.73
C LEU A 237 -3.41 -2.12 4.53
N VAL A 238 -3.57 -0.85 4.21
CA VAL A 238 -2.94 -0.14 3.10
C VAL A 238 -2.29 1.12 3.64
N ASP A 239 -0.99 1.26 3.42
CA ASP A 239 -0.19 2.47 3.73
C ASP A 239 -0.40 3.04 5.14
N ASP A 240 -0.74 2.17 6.11
CA ASP A 240 -1.06 2.48 7.51
C ASP A 240 -2.26 3.42 7.77
N ASP A 241 -2.91 3.96 6.74
CA ASP A 241 -4.01 4.94 6.85
C ASP A 241 -5.39 4.41 6.42
N THR A 242 -5.42 3.28 5.72
CA THR A 242 -6.64 2.72 5.14
C THR A 242 -6.72 1.23 5.45
N ALA A 243 -7.87 0.76 5.94
CA ALA A 243 -8.04 -0.64 6.26
C ALA A 243 -9.41 -1.19 5.87
N TYR A 244 -9.43 -2.34 5.20
CA TYR A 244 -10.60 -3.21 5.18
C TYR A 244 -10.60 -4.11 6.43
N LEU A 245 -11.75 -4.20 7.09
CA LEU A 245 -12.05 -5.17 8.14
C LEU A 245 -13.39 -5.85 7.82
N GLY A 246 -13.43 -7.18 7.81
CA GLY A 246 -14.68 -7.86 7.51
C GLY A 246 -14.70 -9.34 7.84
N SER A 247 -15.79 -9.98 7.41
CA SER A 247 -16.05 -11.41 7.66
C SER A 247 -15.55 -12.32 6.53
N ALA A 248 -15.37 -11.80 5.31
CA ALA A 248 -14.94 -12.58 4.15
C ALA A 248 -13.51 -13.13 4.33
N ASN A 249 -13.38 -14.45 4.33
CA ASN A 249 -12.09 -15.10 4.08
C ASN A 249 -11.70 -14.93 2.60
N PHE A 250 -10.41 -15.06 2.31
CA PHE A 250 -9.84 -14.91 0.97
C PHE A 250 -9.95 -16.24 0.23
N THR A 251 -11.19 -16.72 0.14
CA THR A 251 -11.59 -18.00 -0.43
C THR A 251 -12.71 -17.78 -1.44
N LYS A 252 -12.99 -18.78 -2.28
CA LYS A 252 -14.11 -18.65 -3.23
C LYS A 252 -15.42 -18.34 -2.51
N TYR A 253 -15.67 -19.04 -1.41
CA TYR A 253 -16.92 -18.88 -0.65
C TYR A 253 -17.04 -17.48 -0.03
N GLY A 254 -15.98 -16.93 0.57
CA GLY A 254 -16.01 -15.59 1.13
C GLY A 254 -16.19 -14.48 0.09
N PHE A 255 -15.77 -14.72 -1.15
CA PHE A 255 -15.81 -13.71 -2.21
C PHE A 255 -17.01 -13.81 -3.16
N SER A 256 -17.71 -14.94 -3.24
CA SER A 256 -18.86 -15.07 -4.16
C SER A 256 -20.07 -15.86 -3.65
N GLU A 257 -19.95 -16.65 -2.59
CA GLU A 257 -21.02 -17.61 -2.22
C GLU A 257 -21.69 -17.27 -0.89
N ASN A 258 -20.95 -16.68 0.05
CA ASN A 258 -21.46 -16.33 1.37
C ASN A 258 -21.97 -14.88 1.38
N LEU A 259 -22.96 -14.63 2.23
CA LEU A 259 -23.27 -13.27 2.66
C LEU A 259 -22.16 -12.80 3.61
N GLU A 260 -21.32 -11.90 3.12
CA GLU A 260 -20.23 -11.32 3.91
C GLU A 260 -20.41 -9.81 4.02
N ILE A 261 -19.96 -9.23 5.13
CA ILE A 261 -19.99 -7.79 5.36
C ILE A 261 -18.61 -7.35 5.82
N GLY A 262 -18.18 -6.20 5.33
CA GLY A 262 -16.99 -5.52 5.80
C GLY A 262 -17.16 -4.02 5.81
N VAL A 263 -16.14 -3.36 6.33
CA VAL A 263 -15.99 -1.91 6.35
C VAL A 263 -14.61 -1.56 5.84
N VAL A 264 -14.52 -0.56 4.98
CA VAL A 264 -13.28 0.14 4.68
C VAL A 264 -13.24 1.40 5.54
N LEU A 265 -12.19 1.55 6.33
CA LEU A 265 -11.93 2.67 7.20
C LEU A 265 -10.78 3.48 6.60
N ARG A 266 -10.85 4.81 6.69
CA ARG A 266 -9.76 5.72 6.31
C ARG A 266 -9.58 6.79 7.36
N GLY A 267 -8.33 7.14 7.60
CA GLY A 267 -7.93 8.20 8.50
C GLY A 267 -7.04 7.69 9.63
N THR A 268 -6.62 8.62 10.48
CA THR A 268 -5.56 8.41 11.46
C THR A 268 -5.88 7.34 12.52
N GLU A 269 -7.16 7.02 12.76
CA GLU A 269 -7.57 5.95 13.67
C GLU A 269 -7.13 4.56 13.19
N VAL A 270 -6.87 4.38 11.89
CA VAL A 270 -6.34 3.12 11.33
C VAL A 270 -4.95 2.79 11.90
N ASN A 271 -4.18 3.79 12.35
CA ASN A 271 -2.88 3.58 13.00
C ASN A 271 -2.97 2.65 14.22
N GLN A 272 -4.10 2.64 14.95
CA GLN A 272 -4.29 1.72 16.08
C GLN A 272 -4.29 0.25 15.63
N LEU A 273 -4.82 -0.03 14.44
CA LEU A 273 -4.79 -1.35 13.82
C LEU A 273 -3.38 -1.68 13.34
N ALA A 274 -2.70 -0.74 12.69
CA ALA A 274 -1.31 -0.88 12.25
C ALA A 274 -0.38 -1.22 13.42
N ASP A 275 -0.51 -0.52 14.54
CA ASP A 275 0.23 -0.76 15.79
C ASP A 275 -0.01 -2.17 16.34
N LEU A 276 -1.28 -2.61 16.37
CA LEU A 276 -1.62 -3.95 16.84
C LEU A 276 -1.02 -5.04 15.94
N LEU A 277 -1.16 -4.91 14.61
CA LEU A 277 -0.61 -5.87 13.66
C LEU A 277 0.92 -5.92 13.74
N SER A 278 1.57 -4.75 13.82
CA SER A 278 3.00 -4.64 14.07
C SER A 278 3.43 -5.35 15.35
N HIS A 279 2.65 -5.24 16.43
CA HIS A 279 2.93 -5.93 17.68
C HIS A 279 2.79 -7.45 17.55
N VAL A 280 1.75 -7.93 16.84
CA VAL A 280 1.54 -9.36 16.56
C VAL A 280 2.71 -9.94 15.78
N ILE A 281 3.09 -9.27 14.70
CA ILE A 281 4.19 -9.65 13.81
C ILE A 281 5.52 -9.72 14.57
N LYS A 282 5.85 -8.69 15.35
CA LYS A 282 7.14 -8.60 16.06
C LYS A 282 7.30 -9.58 17.21
N ASN A 283 6.22 -9.96 17.89
CA ASN A 283 6.32 -10.69 19.17
C ASN A 283 5.83 -12.13 19.13
N ASN A 284 5.04 -12.52 18.13
CA ASN A 284 4.32 -13.79 18.19
C ASN A 284 4.32 -14.56 16.87
N ALA A 285 4.27 -13.86 15.74
CA ALA A 285 4.24 -14.53 14.46
C ALA A 285 5.65 -15.00 14.04
N VAL A 286 5.73 -16.15 13.39
CA VAL A 286 6.99 -16.75 12.94
C VAL A 286 7.16 -16.48 11.45
N ILE A 287 8.29 -15.90 11.05
CA ILE A 287 8.64 -15.75 9.63
C ILE A 287 8.89 -17.14 9.06
N VAL A 288 8.26 -17.46 7.93
CA VAL A 288 8.38 -18.76 7.23
C VAL A 288 9.08 -18.58 5.89
#